data_AF-A0A0L7KYM6-F1
#
_entry.id   AF-A0A0L7KYM6-F1
#
_cell.length_a   1.000
_cell.length_b   1.000
_cell.length_c   1.000
_cell.angle_alpha   90.00
_cell.angle_beta   90.00
_cell.angle_gamma   90.00
#
_symmetry.space_group_name_H-M   'P 1'
#
loop_
_entity.id
_entity.type
_entity.pdbx_description
1 polymer ?
#
loop_
_entity_poly.entity_id
_entity_poly.type
_entity_poly.pdbx_seq_one_letter_code
_entity_poly.pdbx_strand_id
1 'polypeptide(L)'
;NTCGVTLEQKINETPCTFTIAKNKQEDESIHEGYCLWNAAKTSSYIWSCLKEHGKLSPDPSLTPPPPNLPDSKTDDAEEKKEKPKKLYKCDSVALTSVISMDAGGSGSTEFCLAWDMPVIKYKKDKKTHRSDGIAGASIAAYALRNYKNWEKLLAEWQDPIFTNK
;
A
#
# COMPACT_ATOMS: atom_id res chain seq x y z
N ASN A 1 12.88 -3.29 10.07
CA ASN A 1 12.88 -2.49 8.82
C ASN A 1 11.48 -2.62 8.22
N THR A 2 10.75 -1.53 7.96
CA THR A 2 9.33 -1.58 7.49
C THR A 2 9.18 -0.81 6.20
N CYS A 3 8.36 -1.29 5.27
CA CYS A 3 7.99 -0.57 4.05
C CYS A 3 6.46 -0.49 3.94
N GLY A 4 5.95 0.52 3.25
CA GLY A 4 4.51 0.71 3.13
C GLY A 4 4.16 1.81 2.14
N VAL A 5 2.88 1.88 1.83
CA VAL A 5 2.32 2.80 0.84
C VAL A 5 1.06 3.44 1.41
N THR A 6 0.93 4.74 1.15
CA THR A 6 -0.19 5.56 1.65
C THR A 6 -1.07 6.00 0.50
N LEU A 7 -2.37 5.86 0.70
CA LEU A 7 -3.41 6.36 -0.19
C LEU A 7 -4.11 7.54 0.49
N GLU A 8 -4.01 8.71 -0.14
CA GLU A 8 -4.74 9.90 0.29
C GLU A 8 -6.17 9.89 -0.28
N GLN A 9 -7.15 10.05 0.60
CA GLN A 9 -8.57 10.11 0.24
C GLN A 9 -9.29 11.26 0.94
N LYS A 10 -10.54 11.47 0.54
CA LYS A 10 -11.46 12.40 1.20
C LYS A 10 -12.80 11.71 1.43
N ILE A 11 -13.29 11.74 2.66
CA ILE A 11 -14.64 11.28 3.01
C ILE A 11 -15.44 12.51 3.41
N ASN A 12 -16.50 12.85 2.66
CA ASN A 12 -17.29 14.08 2.87
C ASN A 12 -16.40 15.33 3.02
N GLU A 13 -15.49 15.53 2.06
CA GLU A 13 -14.48 16.62 2.02
C GLU A 13 -13.44 16.62 3.14
N THR A 14 -13.54 15.67 4.07
CA THR A 14 -12.61 15.53 5.18
C THR A 14 -11.43 14.68 4.72
N PRO A 15 -10.19 15.20 4.78
CA PRO A 15 -9.01 14.44 4.37
C PRO A 15 -8.81 13.26 5.32
N CYS A 16 -8.46 12.12 4.76
CA CYS A 16 -8.05 10.93 5.49
C CYS A 16 -6.96 10.22 4.70
N THR A 17 -6.07 9.54 5.40
CA THR A 17 -5.05 8.70 4.77
C THR A 17 -5.21 7.26 5.23
N PHE A 18 -5.04 6.34 4.29
CA PHE A 18 -4.97 4.91 4.55
C PHE A 18 -3.57 4.44 4.21
N THR A 19 -2.89 3.82 5.16
CA THR A 19 -1.54 3.28 4.97
C THR A 19 -1.58 1.78 5.15
N ILE A 20 -1.08 1.05 4.16
CA ILE A 20 -0.75 -0.37 4.29
C ILE A 20 0.76 -0.52 4.34
N ALA A 21 1.27 -1.28 5.31
CA ALA A 21 2.68 -1.51 5.50
C ALA A 21 2.97 -2.98 5.82
N LYS A 22 4.21 -3.39 5.64
CA LYS A 22 4.72 -4.71 6.00
C LYS A 22 6.15 -4.64 6.54
N ASN A 23 6.58 -5.74 7.17
CA ASN A 23 8.00 -5.93 7.46
C ASN A 23 8.76 -6.18 6.15
N LYS A 24 9.85 -5.43 5.97
CA LYS A 24 10.68 -5.48 4.76
C LYS A 24 11.63 -6.68 4.85
N GLN A 25 11.68 -7.50 3.81
CA GLN A 25 12.72 -8.54 3.63
C GLN A 25 14.09 -7.85 3.40
N GLU A 26 15.20 -8.48 3.79
CA GLU A 26 16.54 -7.86 3.70
C GLU A 26 16.91 -7.44 2.27
N ASP A 27 16.52 -8.24 1.27
CA ASP A 27 16.85 -8.04 -0.14
C ASP A 27 15.80 -7.23 -0.94
N GLU A 28 14.69 -6.84 -0.32
CA GLU A 28 13.62 -6.13 -1.03
C GLU A 28 14.00 -4.64 -1.22
N SER A 29 13.68 -4.01 -2.34
CA SER A 29 13.82 -2.55 -2.47
C SER A 29 12.57 -1.81 -1.96
N ILE A 30 12.68 -0.51 -1.62
CA ILE A 30 11.53 0.27 -1.12
C ILE A 30 10.43 0.41 -2.19
N HIS A 31 10.79 0.34 -3.47
CA HIS A 31 9.89 0.50 -4.62
C HIS A 31 9.27 -0.82 -5.10
N GLU A 32 9.62 -1.94 -4.47
CA GLU A 32 9.11 -3.25 -4.84
C GLU A 32 7.84 -3.60 -4.07
N GLY A 33 6.97 -4.35 -4.74
CA GLY A 33 5.85 -5.00 -4.09
C GLY A 33 4.68 -4.08 -3.73
N TYR A 34 4.58 -2.88 -4.28
CA TYR A 34 3.34 -2.07 -4.20
C TYR A 34 2.92 -1.52 -5.56
N CYS A 35 1.63 -1.22 -5.70
CA CYS A 35 1.09 -0.57 -6.89
C CYS A 35 -0.11 0.31 -6.54
N LEU A 36 -0.23 1.43 -7.26
CA LEU A 36 -1.39 2.32 -7.25
C LEU A 36 -2.16 2.10 -8.54
N TRP A 37 -3.48 1.96 -8.45
CA TRP A 37 -4.32 1.76 -9.63
C TRP A 37 -5.67 2.46 -9.47
N ASN A 38 -6.42 2.49 -10.58
CA ASN A 38 -7.83 2.85 -10.56
C ASN A 38 -8.68 1.57 -10.59
N ALA A 39 -9.43 1.30 -9.53
CA ALA A 39 -10.19 0.05 -9.37
C ALA A 39 -11.12 -0.24 -10.55
N ALA A 40 -11.72 0.80 -11.13
CA ALA A 40 -12.68 0.66 -12.22
C ALA A 40 -12.03 0.50 -13.61
N LYS A 41 -10.75 0.83 -13.77
CA LYS A 41 -10.10 0.92 -15.09
C LYS A 41 -8.92 -0.03 -15.26
N THR A 42 -8.10 -0.22 -14.23
CA THR A 42 -6.81 -0.91 -14.32
C THR A 42 -6.67 -2.07 -13.34
N SER A 43 -7.77 -2.51 -12.70
CA SER A 43 -7.76 -3.67 -11.79
C SER A 43 -7.38 -5.00 -12.47
N SER A 44 -7.68 -5.15 -13.76
CA SER A 44 -7.26 -6.33 -14.53
C SER A 44 -5.73 -6.47 -14.61
N TYR A 45 -5.01 -5.36 -14.71
CA TYR A 45 -3.55 -5.35 -14.76
C TYR A 45 -2.95 -5.88 -13.45
N ILE A 46 -3.48 -5.43 -12.30
CA ILE A 46 -3.08 -5.93 -10.97
C ILE A 46 -3.22 -7.45 -10.90
N TRP A 47 -4.35 -7.99 -11.38
CA TRP A 47 -4.59 -9.43 -11.35
C TRP A 47 -3.62 -10.19 -12.25
N SER A 48 -3.30 -9.66 -13.44
CA SER A 48 -2.30 -10.24 -14.33
C SER A 48 -0.91 -10.29 -13.69
N CYS A 49 -0.46 -9.19 -13.06
CA CYS A 49 0.83 -9.14 -12.35
C CYS A 49 0.93 -10.21 -11.26
N LEU A 50 -0.11 -10.32 -10.43
CA LEU A 50 -0.16 -11.32 -9.37
C LEU A 50 -0.16 -12.75 -9.93
N LYS A 51 -0.91 -12.99 -11.01
CA LYS A 51 -1.02 -14.31 -11.64
C LYS A 51 0.30 -14.77 -12.27
N GLU A 52 1.02 -13.87 -12.93
CA GLU A 52 2.22 -14.22 -13.68
C GLU A 52 3.48 -14.28 -12.81
N HIS A 53 3.60 -13.38 -11.84
CA HIS A 53 4.85 -13.17 -11.11
C HIS A 53 4.70 -13.23 -9.58
N GLY A 54 3.47 -13.28 -9.06
CA GLY A 54 3.19 -13.16 -7.62
C GLY A 54 3.58 -11.80 -7.02
N LYS A 55 3.98 -10.84 -7.85
CA LYS A 55 4.50 -9.53 -7.46
C LYS A 55 3.77 -8.43 -8.21
N LEU A 56 3.61 -7.29 -7.55
CA LEU A 56 3.06 -6.09 -8.17
C LEU A 56 4.14 -5.31 -8.91
N SER A 57 3.78 -4.76 -10.06
CA SER A 57 4.55 -3.77 -10.81
C SER A 57 3.70 -2.54 -11.09
N PRO A 58 4.31 -1.35 -11.25
CA PRO A 58 3.59 -0.16 -11.70
C PRO A 58 2.97 -0.38 -13.09
N ASP A 59 1.72 0.05 -13.26
CA ASP A 59 1.04 -0.01 -14.56
C ASP A 59 1.72 0.94 -15.57
N PRO A 60 2.26 0.42 -16.69
CA PRO A 60 2.91 1.24 -17.72
C PRO A 60 2.01 2.32 -18.30
N SER A 61 0.69 2.16 -18.24
CA SER A 61 -0.28 3.16 -18.70
C SER A 61 -0.50 4.31 -17.72
N LEU A 62 -0.04 4.16 -16.47
CA LEU A 62 -0.12 5.16 -15.41
C LEU A 62 1.24 5.81 -15.10
N THR A 63 2.34 5.25 -15.60
CA THR A 63 3.67 5.86 -15.56
C THR A 63 3.93 6.69 -16.82
N PRO A 64 4.34 7.96 -16.71
CA PRO A 64 4.84 8.70 -17.87
C PRO A 64 6.02 7.94 -18.49
N PRO A 65 6.17 7.94 -19.83
CA PRO A 65 7.40 7.44 -20.42
C PRO A 65 8.60 8.22 -19.89
N PRO A 66 9.78 7.59 -19.76
CA PRO A 66 11.00 8.28 -19.38
C PRO A 66 11.24 9.50 -20.29
N PRO A 67 11.76 10.62 -19.78
CA PRO A 67 12.19 11.70 -20.65
C PRO A 67 13.23 11.16 -21.64
N ASN A 68 12.99 11.38 -22.94
CA ASN A 68 13.94 11.02 -24.00
C ASN A 68 15.31 11.65 -23.67
N LEU A 69 16.29 10.83 -23.29
CA LEU A 69 17.69 11.21 -23.32
C LEU A 69 18.06 11.40 -24.80
N PRO A 70 18.66 12.54 -25.20
CA PRO A 70 18.98 12.77 -26.58
C PRO A 70 20.27 12.00 -26.91
N ASP A 71 20.16 10.80 -27.48
CA ASP A 71 21.32 10.18 -28.11
C ASP A 71 21.00 9.53 -29.45
N SER A 72 21.71 10.08 -30.45
CA SER A 72 21.96 9.59 -31.80
C SER A 72 20.78 9.30 -32.72
N LYS A 73 20.74 10.10 -33.80
CA LYS A 73 19.96 9.88 -35.01
C LYS A 73 20.16 8.46 -35.56
N THR A 74 19.06 7.74 -35.71
CA THR A 74 18.88 6.81 -36.83
C THR A 74 17.41 6.85 -37.22
N ASP A 75 17.18 7.24 -38.47
CA ASP A 75 15.90 7.41 -39.11
C ASP A 75 15.16 6.06 -39.28
N ASP A 76 13.85 6.17 -39.50
CA ASP A 76 12.89 5.12 -39.90
C ASP A 76 12.25 4.26 -38.79
N ALA A 77 11.25 4.83 -38.12
CA ALA A 77 10.07 4.07 -37.68
C ALA A 77 8.83 4.99 -37.65
N GLU A 78 7.78 4.60 -38.37
CA GLU A 78 6.50 5.28 -38.44
C GLU A 78 5.94 5.60 -37.04
N GLU A 79 5.91 6.89 -36.68
CA GLU A 79 5.22 7.38 -35.49
C GLU A 79 3.71 7.14 -35.63
N LYS A 80 3.25 5.98 -35.15
CA LYS A 80 1.87 5.84 -34.69
C LYS A 80 1.71 6.83 -33.53
N LYS A 81 1.11 8.00 -33.81
CA LYS A 81 0.62 8.94 -32.81
C LYS A 81 -0.37 8.23 -31.88
N GLU A 82 0.14 7.53 -30.86
CA GLU A 82 -0.67 7.03 -29.76
C GLU A 82 -1.32 8.26 -29.10
N LYS A 83 -2.65 8.31 -29.13
CA LYS A 83 -3.42 9.31 -28.40
C LYS A 83 -2.93 9.30 -26.95
N PRO A 84 -2.71 10.46 -26.31
CA PRO A 84 -2.23 10.51 -24.93
C PRO A 84 -3.15 9.63 -24.07
N LYS A 85 -2.60 8.54 -23.53
CA LYS A 85 -3.34 7.61 -22.66
C LYS A 85 -3.82 8.44 -21.48
N LYS A 86 -5.14 8.46 -21.27
CA LYS A 86 -5.75 9.21 -20.16
C LYS A 86 -5.15 8.68 -18.87
N LEU A 87 -4.34 9.50 -18.20
CA LEU A 87 -3.81 9.17 -16.88
C LEU A 87 -4.98 9.17 -15.89
N TYR A 88 -5.40 7.99 -15.45
CA TYR A 88 -6.47 7.86 -14.48
C TYR A 88 -5.95 8.21 -13.09
N LYS A 89 -6.74 8.94 -12.31
CA LYS A 89 -6.45 9.12 -10.90
C LYS A 89 -6.54 7.76 -10.21
N CYS A 90 -5.47 7.36 -9.53
CA CYS A 90 -5.48 6.17 -8.69
C CYS A 90 -6.36 6.42 -7.46
N ASP A 91 -7.25 5.47 -7.19
CA ASP A 91 -8.15 5.47 -6.04
C ASP A 91 -7.89 4.28 -5.10
N SER A 92 -6.95 3.42 -5.48
CA SER A 92 -6.69 2.15 -4.82
C SER A 92 -5.19 1.87 -4.76
N VAL A 93 -4.79 1.10 -3.75
CA VAL A 93 -3.41 0.74 -3.46
C VAL A 93 -3.29 -0.70 -2.95
N ALA A 94 -2.16 -1.34 -3.23
CA ALA A 94 -1.87 -2.71 -2.82
C ALA A 94 -0.41 -2.84 -2.46
N LEU A 95 -0.15 -3.80 -1.59
CA LEU A 95 1.15 -4.20 -1.10
C LEU A 95 1.18 -5.73 -1.11
N THR A 96 2.22 -6.33 -1.68
CA THR A 96 2.42 -7.78 -1.76
C THR A 96 3.64 -8.20 -0.97
N SER A 97 3.63 -9.44 -0.48
CA SER A 97 4.78 -10.13 0.08
C SER A 97 4.81 -11.55 -0.49
N VAL A 98 5.99 -12.06 -0.82
CA VAL A 98 6.18 -13.38 -1.40
C VAL A 98 7.12 -14.16 -0.50
N ILE A 99 6.72 -15.38 -0.12
CA ILE A 99 7.54 -16.30 0.67
C ILE A 99 7.69 -17.59 -0.15
N SER A 100 8.92 -18.02 -0.38
CA SER A 100 9.22 -19.33 -0.95
C SER A 100 9.44 -20.32 0.18
N MET A 101 8.84 -21.51 0.08
CA MET A 101 8.88 -22.51 1.16
C MET A 101 9.05 -23.91 0.59
N ASP A 102 9.86 -24.72 1.28
CA ASP A 102 10.03 -26.13 0.96
C ASP A 102 8.84 -26.97 1.46
N ALA A 103 8.75 -28.21 0.98
CA ALA A 103 7.73 -29.15 1.42
C ALA A 103 7.81 -29.36 2.95
N GLY A 104 6.70 -29.10 3.64
CA GLY A 104 6.62 -29.18 5.10
C GLY A 104 7.14 -27.93 5.84
N GLY A 105 7.58 -26.89 5.12
CA GLY A 105 7.99 -25.62 5.73
C GLY A 105 6.81 -24.82 6.30
N SER A 106 7.14 -23.87 7.18
CA SER A 106 6.22 -22.84 7.69
C SER A 106 6.84 -21.44 7.53
N GLY A 107 6.05 -20.45 7.13
CA GLY A 107 6.51 -19.07 6.98
C GLY A 107 5.39 -18.09 7.35
N SER A 108 5.77 -16.89 7.78
CA SER A 108 4.85 -15.80 8.10
C SER A 108 5.32 -14.50 7.48
N THR A 109 4.36 -13.61 7.23
CA THR A 109 4.61 -12.22 6.85
C THR A 109 3.57 -11.36 7.53
N GLU A 110 3.99 -10.22 8.05
CA GLU A 110 3.10 -9.35 8.79
C GLU A 110 2.81 -8.07 8.02
N PHE A 111 1.54 -7.72 8.04
CA PHE A 111 1.01 -6.50 7.46
C PHE A 111 0.33 -5.66 8.54
N CYS A 112 0.28 -4.36 8.30
CA CYS A 112 -0.49 -3.42 9.10
C CYS A 112 -1.29 -2.49 8.19
N LEU A 113 -2.55 -2.28 8.55
CA LEU A 113 -3.39 -1.22 8.00
C LEU A 113 -3.56 -0.15 9.09
N ALA A 114 -3.22 1.09 8.76
CA ALA A 114 -3.44 2.25 9.60
C ALA A 114 -4.33 3.26 8.87
N TRP A 115 -5.26 3.87 9.59
CA TRP A 115 -6.07 4.98 9.11
C TRP A 115 -5.76 6.22 9.94
N ASP A 116 -5.47 7.35 9.28
CA ASP A 116 -5.35 8.65 9.92
C ASP A 116 -6.51 9.54 9.43
N MET A 117 -7.51 9.69 10.30
CA MET A 117 -8.68 10.55 10.09
C MET A 117 -8.66 11.64 11.15
N PRO A 118 -7.86 12.70 10.96
CA PRO A 118 -7.56 13.67 12.01
C PRO A 118 -8.78 14.48 12.44
N VAL A 119 -9.73 14.69 11.52
CA VAL A 119 -10.87 15.59 11.70
C VAL A 119 -12.15 14.79 11.89
N ILE A 120 -12.69 14.83 13.10
CA ILE A 120 -14.02 14.30 13.42
C ILE A 120 -14.97 15.49 13.58
N LYS A 121 -15.99 15.57 12.72
CA LYS A 121 -17.02 16.61 12.79
C LYS A 121 -18.31 16.03 13.37
N TYR A 122 -18.74 16.54 14.51
CA TYR A 122 -20.09 16.26 15.03
C TYR A 122 -21.06 17.31 14.50
N LYS A 123 -22.32 16.94 14.23
CA LYS A 123 -23.35 17.85 13.68
C LYS A 123 -23.54 19.15 14.48
N LYS A 124 -23.20 19.16 15.79
CA LYS A 124 -23.39 20.30 16.70
C LYS A 124 -22.09 20.96 17.16
N ASP A 125 -20.92 20.35 16.98
CA ASP A 125 -19.65 20.88 17.50
C ASP A 125 -18.79 21.52 16.40
N LYS A 126 -18.28 22.72 16.71
CA LYS A 126 -17.28 23.44 15.88
C LYS A 126 -15.83 23.07 16.24
N LYS A 127 -15.61 22.19 17.23
CA LYS A 127 -14.27 21.80 17.65
C LYS A 127 -13.67 20.85 16.63
N THR A 128 -12.62 21.33 15.97
CA THR A 128 -11.82 20.54 15.05
C THR A 128 -10.54 20.17 15.77
N HIS A 129 -10.34 18.91 16.13
CA HIS A 129 -9.01 18.40 16.38
C HIS A 129 -8.35 18.20 15.01
N ARG A 130 -7.15 18.73 14.80
CA ARG A 130 -6.40 18.57 13.55
C ARG A 130 -5.03 18.04 13.91
N SER A 131 -4.72 16.84 13.45
CA SER A 131 -3.34 16.47 13.11
C SER A 131 -3.18 16.59 11.59
N ASP A 132 -1.92 16.59 11.12
CA ASP A 132 -1.60 16.88 9.73
C ASP A 132 -1.96 15.75 8.75
N GLY A 133 -2.57 14.64 9.22
CA GLY A 133 -3.01 13.52 8.37
C GLY A 133 -1.88 12.64 7.83
N ILE A 134 -0.65 12.85 8.33
CA ILE A 134 0.59 12.17 7.90
C ILE A 134 1.04 11.09 8.88
N ALA A 135 0.23 10.76 9.90
CA ALA A 135 0.61 9.80 10.93
C ALA A 135 0.41 8.34 10.50
N GLY A 136 -0.29 8.06 9.40
CA GLY A 136 -0.59 6.69 8.96
C GLY A 136 0.66 5.80 8.87
N ALA A 137 1.75 6.31 8.28
CA ALA A 137 3.01 5.58 8.18
C ALA A 137 3.70 5.33 9.52
N SER A 138 3.68 6.31 10.44
CA SER A 138 4.28 6.15 11.77
C SER A 138 3.45 5.22 12.66
N ILE A 139 2.12 5.28 12.57
CA ILE A 139 1.20 4.35 13.24
C ILE A 139 1.45 2.93 12.74
N ALA A 140 1.50 2.72 11.42
CA ALA A 140 1.72 1.40 10.84
C ALA A 140 3.10 0.82 11.21
N ALA A 141 4.15 1.64 11.16
CA ALA A 141 5.50 1.24 11.57
C ALA A 141 5.57 0.93 13.08
N TYR A 142 4.89 1.70 13.92
CA TYR A 142 4.82 1.42 15.35
C TYR A 142 4.08 0.11 15.62
N ALA A 143 2.95 -0.13 14.96
CA ALA A 143 2.18 -1.37 15.10
C ALA A 143 3.02 -2.60 14.68
N LEU A 144 3.67 -2.57 13.52
CA LEU A 144 4.52 -3.68 13.05
C LEU A 144 5.70 -4.01 14.00
N ARG A 145 6.18 -3.03 14.76
CA ARG A 145 7.24 -3.22 15.76
C ARG A 145 6.73 -3.79 17.09
N ASN A 146 5.45 -3.57 17.41
CA ASN A 146 4.91 -3.82 18.75
C ASN A 146 3.79 -4.87 18.79
N TYR A 147 3.26 -5.33 17.65
CA TYR A 147 2.09 -6.22 17.62
C TYR A 147 2.30 -7.50 18.45
N LYS A 148 3.50 -8.09 18.46
CA LYS A 148 3.81 -9.27 19.29
C LYS A 148 3.61 -9.03 20.78
N ASN A 149 3.95 -7.83 21.25
CA ASN A 149 3.69 -7.45 22.64
C ASN A 149 2.19 -7.28 22.90
N TRP A 150 1.45 -6.72 21.93
CA TRP A 150 0.00 -6.63 22.03
C TRP A 150 -0.68 -8.00 22.04
N GLU A 151 -0.22 -8.95 21.20
CA GLU A 151 -0.69 -10.33 21.22
C GLU A 151 -0.46 -11.01 22.56
N LYS A 152 0.71 -10.78 23.18
CA LYS A 152 0.99 -11.25 24.54
C LYS A 152 0.02 -10.67 25.57
N LEU A 153 -0.18 -9.34 25.56
CA LEU A 153 -1.11 -8.68 26.47
C LEU A 153 -2.56 -9.13 26.26
N LEU A 154 -2.96 -9.38 25.01
CA LEU A 154 -4.27 -9.94 24.67
C LEU A 154 -4.41 -11.35 25.21
N ALA A 155 -3.40 -12.20 25.03
CA ALA A 155 -3.41 -13.57 25.55
C ALA A 155 -3.51 -13.57 27.09
N GLU A 156 -2.73 -12.73 27.79
CA GLU A 156 -2.78 -12.59 29.24
C GLU A 156 -4.16 -12.13 29.75
N TRP A 157 -4.80 -11.19 29.05
CA TRP A 157 -6.15 -10.76 29.39
C TRP A 157 -7.20 -11.84 29.12
N GLN A 158 -7.04 -12.62 28.05
CA GLN A 158 -7.98 -13.68 27.66
C GLN A 158 -7.84 -14.96 28.47
N ASP A 159 -6.63 -15.27 28.96
CA ASP A 159 -6.32 -16.54 29.61
C ASP A 159 -7.30 -16.92 30.72
N PRO A 160 -7.67 -16.05 31.68
CA PRO A 160 -8.61 -16.41 32.74
C PRO A 160 -10.02 -16.80 32.24
N ILE A 161 -10.42 -16.29 31.06
CA ILE A 161 -11.72 -16.61 30.45
C ILE A 161 -11.65 -17.96 29.74
N PHE A 162 -10.53 -18.25 29.08
CA PHE A 162 -10.36 -19.48 28.31
C PHE A 162 -9.94 -20.69 29.14
N THR A 163 -9.17 -20.49 30.21
CA THR A 163 -8.65 -21.58 31.04
C THR A 163 -9.52 -21.90 32.24
N ASN A 164 -10.64 -21.18 32.41
CA ASN A 164 -11.65 -21.25 33.47
C ASN A 164 -11.76 -22.65 34.11
N LYS A 165 -10.87 -22.91 35.07
CA LYS A 165 -10.81 -24.09 35.94
C LYS A 165 -11.20 -23.65 37.34
#